data_AF-A0A432U769-F1
#
_entry.id   AF-A0A432U769-F1
#
_cell.length_a   1.000
_cell.length_b   1.000
_cell.length_c   1.000
_cell.angle_alpha   90.00
_cell.angle_beta   90.00
_cell.angle_gamma   90.00
#
_symmetry.space_group_name_H-M   'P 1'
#
loop_
_entity.id
_entity.type
_entity.pdbx_description
1 polymer ?
#
loop_
_entity_poly.entity_id
_entity_poly.type
_entity_poly.pdbx_seq_one_letter_code
_entity_poly.pdbx_strand_id
1 'polypeptide(L)' 'QQSTWIFVFGIVLFSGSLYLYTFTKIYTLVFITPIGGMLLILGWLSLARLAKR' A
#
# COMPACT_ATOMS: atom_id res chain seq x y z
N GLN A 1 -8.31 -9.11 12.00
CA GLN A 1 -6.87 -9.37 11.89
C GLN A 1 -6.35 -9.29 10.44
N GLN A 2 -7.08 -9.76 9.42
CA GLN A 2 -6.58 -9.73 8.03
C GLN A 2 -6.40 -8.32 7.43
N SER A 3 -7.25 -7.35 7.81
CA SER A 3 -7.13 -5.96 7.32
C SER A 3 -5.78 -5.31 7.71
N THR A 4 -5.25 -5.61 8.89
CA THR A 4 -3.95 -5.08 9.37
C THR A 4 -2.80 -5.47 8.45
N TRP A 5 -2.74 -6.73 8.01
CA TRP A 5 -1.70 -7.20 7.09
C TRP A 5 -1.79 -6.53 5.73
N ILE A 6 -3.00 -6.33 5.21
CA ILE A 6 -3.24 -5.62 3.94
C ILE A 6 -2.74 -4.18 4.04
N PHE A 7 -2.99 -3.51 5.15
CA PHE A 7 -2.46 -2.17 5.41
C PHE A 7 -0.94 -2.15 5.51
N VAL A 8 -0.33 -3.05 6.28
CA VAL A 8 1.13 -3.09 6.45
C VAL A 8 1.83 -3.30 5.11
N PHE A 9 1.39 -4.29 4.32
CA PHE A 9 1.95 -4.52 2.99
C PHE A 9 1.71 -3.32 2.06
N GLY A 10 0.51 -2.71 2.09
CA GLY A 10 0.22 -1.51 1.32
C GLY A 10 1.13 -0.34 1.67
N ILE A 11 1.34 -0.08 2.97
CA ILE A 11 2.23 1.00 3.46
C ILE A 11 3.68 0.76 3.02
N VAL A 12 4.18 -0.46 3.19
CA VAL A 12 5.58 -0.81 2.85
C VAL A 12 5.81 -0.69 1.35
N LEU A 13 4.93 -1.23 0.50
CA LEU A 13 5.08 -1.14 -0.96
C LEU A 13 4.92 0.30 -1.47
N PHE A 14 3.95 1.04 -0.93
CA PHE A 14 3.70 2.42 -1.32
C PHE A 14 4.84 3.35 -0.89
N SER A 15 5.14 3.41 0.40
CA SER A 15 6.14 4.33 0.95
C SER A 15 7.56 3.89 0.61
N GLY A 16 7.83 2.59 0.67
CA GLY A 16 9.14 2.02 0.35
C GLY A 16 9.55 2.28 -1.10
N SER A 17 8.62 2.16 -2.06
CA SER A 17 8.92 2.47 -3.47
C SER A 17 9.30 3.94 -3.68
N LEU A 18 8.60 4.87 -3.02
CA LEU A 18 8.88 6.31 -3.09
C LEU A 18 10.21 6.68 -2.40
N TYR A 19 10.49 6.08 -1.23
CA TYR A 19 11.77 6.28 -0.55
C TYR A 19 12.93 5.73 -1.38
N LEU A 20 12.83 4.51 -1.92
CA LEU A 20 13.87 4.01 -2.81
C LEU A 20 14.00 4.88 -4.06
N TYR A 21 12.90 5.34 -4.66
CA TYR A 21 12.95 6.24 -5.82
C TYR A 21 13.69 7.54 -5.52
N THR A 22 13.44 8.16 -4.36
CA THR A 22 14.11 9.41 -3.97
C THR A 22 15.63 9.25 -3.80
N PHE A 23 16.10 8.12 -3.27
CA PHE A 23 17.54 7.87 -3.09
C PHE A 23 18.23 7.32 -4.36
N THR A 24 17.57 6.46 -5.12
CA THR A 24 18.17 5.75 -6.26
C THR A 24 17.89 6.41 -7.61
N LYS A 25 16.86 7.26 -7.70
CA LYS A 25 16.31 7.85 -8.94
C LYS A 25 15.88 6.81 -9.99
N ILE A 26 15.65 5.55 -9.60
CA ILE A 26 15.17 4.50 -10.50
C ILE A 26 13.67 4.68 -10.74
N TYR A 27 13.31 5.26 -11.89
CA TYR A 27 11.92 5.57 -12.24
C TYR A 27 10.99 4.34 -12.23
N THR A 28 11.53 3.15 -12.55
CA THR A 28 10.76 1.90 -12.58
C THR A 28 10.11 1.56 -11.23
N LEU A 29 10.69 2.03 -10.11
CA LEU A 29 10.14 1.81 -8.77
C LEU A 29 8.78 2.52 -8.58
N VAL A 30 8.53 3.61 -9.29
CA VAL A 30 7.27 4.36 -9.21
C VAL A 30 6.08 3.51 -9.69
N PHE A 31 6.31 2.52 -10.55
CA PHE A 31 5.25 1.59 -10.97
C PHE A 31 4.83 0.60 -9.87
N ILE A 32 5.61 0.44 -8.80
CA ILE A 32 5.24 -0.36 -7.63
C ILE A 32 4.25 0.40 -6.73
N THR A 33 4.34 1.73 -6.72
CA THR A 33 3.51 2.63 -5.90
C THR A 33 1.98 2.43 -6.10
N PRO A 34 1.43 2.31 -7.33
CA PRO A 34 0.00 2.04 -7.51
C PRO A 34 -0.45 0.69 -6.96
N ILE A 35 0.43 -0.32 -6.90
CA ILE A 35 0.12 -1.62 -6.28
C ILE A 35 -0.04 -1.45 -4.76
N GLY A 36 0.87 -0.72 -4.12
CA GLY A 36 0.74 -0.36 -2.71
C GLY A 36 -0.54 0.43 -2.43
N GLY A 37 -0.89 1.38 -3.31
CA GLY A 37 -2.12 2.17 -3.21
C GLY A 37 -3.38 1.31 -3.30
N MET A 38 -3.43 0.34 -4.22
CA MET A 38 -4.54 -0.62 -4.32
C MET A 38 -4.72 -1.43 -3.02
N LEU A 39 -3.63 -1.90 -2.41
CA LEU A 39 -3.68 -2.61 -1.13
C LEU A 39 -4.25 -1.71 -0.02
N LEU A 40 -3.87 -0.43 0.05
CA LEU A 40 -4.44 0.51 1.01
C LEU A 40 -5.95 0.69 0.81
N ILE A 41 -6.40 0.85 -0.44
CA ILE A 41 -7.84 0.94 -0.76
C ILE A 41 -8.58 -0.33 -0.31
N LEU A 42 -8.04 -1.51 -0.62
CA LEU A 42 -8.63 -2.80 -0.18
C LEU A 42 -8.64 -2.94 1.34
N GLY A 43 -7.60 -2.45 2.03
CA GLY A 43 -7.53 -2.39 3.49
C GLY A 43 -8.70 -1.60 4.07
N TRP A 44 -8.93 -0.39 3.57
CA TRP A 44 -10.06 0.46 3.97
C TRP A 44 -11.42 -0.16 3.64
N LEU A 45 -11.59 -0.76 2.46
CA LEU A 45 -12.83 -1.45 2.07
C LEU A 45 -13.13 -2.67 2.95
N SER A 46 -12.10 -3.39 3.39
CA SER A 46 -12.25 -4.50 4.34
C SER A 46 -12.71 -4.00 5.71
N LEU A 47 -12.14 -2.87 6.17
CA LEU A 47 -12.48 -2.25 7.45
C LEU A 47 -13.90 -1.68 7.44
N ALA A 48 -14.30 -1.01 6.36
CA ALA A 48 -15.67 -0.52 6.15
C ALA A 48 -16.70 -1.67 6.12
N ARG A 49 -16.37 -2.81 5.49
CA ARG A 49 -17.20 -4.02 5.53
C ARG A 49 -17.34 -4.59 6.93
N LEU A 50 -16.29 -4.54 7.74
CA LEU A 50 -16.33 -5.01 9.13
C LEU A 50 -17.14 -4.05 10.01
N ALA A 51 -17.01 -2.74 9.81
CA ALA A 51 -17.74 -1.73 10.58
C ALA A 51 -19.25 -1.69 10.27
N LYS A 52 -19.66 -2.17 9.08
CA LYS A 52 -21.08 -2.28 8.69
C LYS A 52 -21.72 -3.60 9.14
N ARG A 53 -20.95 -4.53 9.71
CA ARG A 53 -21.46 -5.74 10.36
C ARG A 53 -21.67 -5.47 11.83
#